data_AF-A0A821DMF6-F1
#
_entry.id   AF-A0A821DMF6-F1
#
_cell.length_a   1.000
_cell.length_b   1.000
_cell.length_c   1.000
_cell.angle_alpha   90.00
_cell.angle_beta   90.00
_cell.angle_gamma   90.00
#
_symmetry.space_group_name_H-M   'P 1'
#
loop_
_entity.id
_entity.type
_entity.pdbx_description
1 polymer ?
#
loop_
_entity_poly.entity_id
_entity_poly.type
_entity_poly.pdbx_seq_one_letter_code
_entity_poly.pdbx_strand_id
1 'polypeptide(L)' 'RHYIKQIVAGVEYLHSHQILHRDLKLHNLLLTKDNNVFLKVNSSFIKEVHNKSKYLM' A
#
# COMPACT_ATOMS: atom_id res chain seq x y z
N ARG A 1 9.17 -14.64 10.50
CA ARG A 1 7.82 -14.59 9.88
C ARG A 1 7.01 -13.32 10.21
N HIS A 2 7.37 -12.52 11.23
CA HIS A 2 6.63 -11.32 11.66
C HIS A 2 6.50 -10.23 10.57
N TYR A 3 7.60 -9.86 9.93
CA TYR A 3 7.62 -8.82 8.88
C TYR A 3 6.79 -9.17 7.65
N ILE A 4 6.80 -10.42 7.20
CA ILE A 4 5.98 -10.87 6.05
C ILE A 4 4.49 -10.67 6.32
N LYS A 5 4.03 -10.94 7.56
CA LYS A 5 2.62 -10.71 7.92
C LYS A 5 2.24 -9.24 7.83
N GLN A 6 3.11 -8.34 8.30
CA GLN A 6 2.88 -6.89 8.23
C GLN A 6 2.90 -6.37 6.79
N ILE A 7 3.82 -6.87 5.96
CA ILE A 7 3.88 -6.53 4.54
C ILE A 7 2.60 -6.97 3.84
N VAL A 8 2.15 -8.21 4.05
CA VAL A 8 0.91 -8.73 3.46
C VAL A 8 -0.30 -7.91 3.92
N ALA A 9 -0.42 -7.60 5.22
CA ALA A 9 -1.50 -6.77 5.75
C ALA A 9 -1.49 -5.34 5.16
N GLY A 10 -0.31 -4.73 5.00
CA GLY A 10 -0.18 -3.43 4.35
C GLY A 10 -0.59 -3.48 2.87
N VAL A 11 -0.23 -4.54 2.13
CA VAL A 11 -0.61 -4.69 0.72
C VAL A 11 -2.11 -4.92 0.57
N GLU A 12 -2.71 -5.73 1.45
CA GLU A 12 -4.15 -5.94 1.53
C GLU A 12 -4.90 -4.62 1.74
N TYR A 13 -4.42 -3.77 2.67
CA TYR A 13 -4.96 -2.43 2.88
C TYR A 13 -4.88 -1.56 1.62
N LEU A 14 -3.76 -1.57 0.90
CA LEU A 14 -3.64 -0.80 -0.35
C LEU A 14 -4.62 -1.30 -1.41
N HIS A 15 -4.75 -2.62 -1.56
CA HIS A 15 -5.68 -3.21 -2.52
C HIS A 15 -7.15 -2.93 -2.16
N SER A 16 -7.51 -2.90 -0.88
CA SER A 16 -8.86 -2.53 -0.46
C SER A 16 -9.21 -1.08 -0.82
N HIS A 17 -8.20 -0.22 -0.96
CA HIS A 17 -8.32 1.18 -1.39
C HIS A 17 -8.05 1.37 -2.89
N GLN A 18 -8.02 0.29 -3.68
CA GLN A 18 -7.73 0.32 -5.12
C GLN A 18 -6.36 0.94 -5.47
N ILE A 19 -5.40 0.89 -4.54
CA ILE A 19 -4.03 1.36 -4.73
C ILE A 19 -3.16 0.16 -5.09
N LEU A 20 -2.63 0.16 -6.31
CA LEU A 20 -1.60 -0.80 -6.71
C LEU A 20 -0.23 -0.21 -6.37
N HIS A 21 0.47 -0.81 -5.40
CA HIS A 21 1.80 -0.36 -4.99
C HIS A 21 2.82 -0.45 -6.14
N ARG A 22 2.72 -1.49 -6.99
CA ARG A 22 3.54 -1.76 -8.21
C ARG A 22 5.07 -1.79 -8.04
N ASP A 23 5.58 -1.49 -6.85
CA ASP A 23 7.00 -1.34 -6.54
C ASP A 23 7.33 -1.84 -5.12
N LEU A 24 6.96 -3.09 -4.84
CA LEU A 24 7.24 -3.76 -3.57
C LEU A 24 8.69 -4.26 -3.53
N LYS A 25 9.63 -3.32 -3.38
CA LYS A 25 11.05 -3.61 -3.09
C LYS A 25 11.39 -3.19 -1.66
N LEU A 26 12.40 -3.83 -1.07
CA LEU A 26 12.87 -3.61 0.31
C LEU A 26 13.10 -2.14 0.66
N HIS A 27 13.57 -1.32 -0.28
CA HIS A 27 13.78 0.12 -0.07
C HIS A 27 12.49 0.92 0.21
N ASN A 28 11.30 0.39 -0.13
CA ASN A 28 9.99 0.98 0.17
C ASN A 28 9.36 0.39 1.45
N LEU A 29 10.05 -0.50 2.15
CA LEU A 29 9.62 -1.05 3.44
C LEU A 29 10.34 -0.28 4.55
N LEU A 30 9.61 0.56 5.27
CA LEU A 30 10.16 1.33 6.39
C LEU A 30 10.03 0.51 7.66
N LEU A 31 11.14 0.31 8.37
CA LEU A 31 11.16 -0.34 9.68
C LEU A 31 11.12 0.70 10.79
N THR A 32 10.30 0.49 11.81
CA THR A 32 10.35 1.29 13.03
C THR A 32 11.23 0.65 14.10
N LYS A 33 11.60 1.45 15.11
CA LYS A 33 12.36 0.99 16.28
C LYS A 33 11.65 -0.12 17.05
N ASP A 34 10.32 -0.22 16.89
CA ASP A 34 9.48 -1.23 17.54
C ASP A 34 9.30 -2.51 16.69
N ASN A 35 10.16 -2.73 15.69
CA ASN A 35 10.08 -3.86 14.77
C ASN A 35 8.76 -3.94 13.97
N ASN A 36 8.16 -2.80 13.64
CA ASN A 36 7.02 -2.73 12.71
C ASN A 36 7.47 -2.31 11.30
N VAL A 37 6.80 -2.84 10.28
CA VAL A 37 7.00 -2.51 8.87
C VAL A 37 5.85 -1.63 8.37
N PHE A 38 6.22 -0.52 7.74
CA PHE A 38 5.31 0.38 7.04
C PHE A 38 5.61 0.32 5.54
N LEU A 39 4.55 0.26 4.72
CA LEU A 39 4.67 0.35 3.27
C LEU A 39 4.70 1.82 2.86
N LYS A 40 5.78 2.23 2.20
CA LYS A 40 5.89 3.58 1.64
C LYS A 40 5.10 3.65 0.34
N VAL A 41 3.96 4.33 0.37
CA VAL A 41 3.18 4.65 -0.82
C VAL A 41 3.74 5.90 -1.48
N ASN A 42 4.34 5.77 -2.66
CA ASN A 42 4.72 6.93 -3.48
C ASN A 42 3.52 7.33 -4.37
N SER A 43 3.25 8.64 -4.44
CA SER A 43 2.14 9.25 -5.20
C SER A 43 2.15 8.93 -6.72
N SER A 44 3.23 8.38 -7.24
CA SER A 44 3.42 8.05 -8.66
C SER A 44 2.56 6.87 -9.17
N PHE A 45 1.81 6.17 -8.31
CA PHE A 45 1.07 4.96 -8.72
C PHE A 45 -0.43 4.92 -8.35
N ILE A 46 -1.00 5.99 -7.78
CA ILE A 46 -2.44 6.10 -7.52
C ILE A 46 -3.18 6.13 -8.87
N LYS A 47 -3.55 4.95 -9.36
CA LYS A 47 -4.53 4.79 -10.41
C LYS A 47 -5.84 4.56 -9.67
N GLU A 48 -6.72 5.56 -9.62
CA GLU A 48 -8.12 5.37 -9.26
C GLU A 48 -8.72 4.35 -10.24
N VAL A 49 -8.67 3.08 -9.86
CA VAL A 49 -9.41 2.02 -10.54
C VAL A 49 -10.77 1.96 -9.85
N HIS A 50 -11.65 2.94 -10.12
CA HIS A 50 -13.10 2.75 -10.24
C HIS A 50 -13.84 4.09 -10.45
N ASN A 51 -14.26 4.30 -11.69
CA ASN A 51 -15.51 4.97 -12.09
C ASN A 51 -15.71 6.46 -11.70
N LYS A 52 -15.32 7.35 -12.63
CA LYS A 52 -15.60 8.80 -12.62
C LYS A 52 -17.08 9.18 -12.44
N SER A 53 -18.02 8.24 -12.57
CA SER A 53 -19.46 8.53 -12.47
C SER A 53 -20.04 8.49 -11.05
N LYS A 54 -19.29 8.10 -10.01
CA LYS A 54 -19.84 7.91 -8.65
C LYS A 54 -19.68 9.13 -7.71
N TYR A 55 -18.93 10.16 -8.11
CA TYR A 55 -18.64 11.35 -7.27
C TYR A 55 -19.36 12.63 -7.74
N LEU A 56 -20.41 12.52 -8.56
CA LEU A 56 -21.28 13.62 -8.99
C LEU A 56 -22.69 13.52 -8.37
N MET A 57 -22.79 13.16 -7.09
CA MET A 57 -24.00 13.30 -6.27
C MET A 57 -23.63 13.75 -4.86
#